data_AF-A0A836XA87-F1
#
_entry.id   AF-A0A836XA87-F1
#
_cell.length_a   1.000
_cell.length_b   1.000
_cell.length_c   1.000
_cell.angle_alpha   90.00
_cell.angle_beta   90.00
_cell.angle_gamma   90.00
#
_symmetry.space_group_name_H-M   'P 1'
#
loop_
_entity.id
_entity.type
_entity.pdbx_description
1 polymer ?
#
loop_
_entity_poly.entity_id
_entity_poly.type
_entity_poly.pdbx_seq_one_letter_code
_entity_poly.pdbx_strand_id
1 'polypeptide(L)'
;MAQSQHDFQVFFKLAESAYIGLFFIAVAGLASVIKKIPVGFKFDLFATGTVLIWFYRWHNYYRDDAPMFYLFPFFFVILTAISSLVFVNRRHRFDQETIQALHYYSDHLKFYNIFIFAAVIASLFLTNHFIAYPVTIVLLMLRFVLSSCLEPYKHR
;
A
#
# COMPACT_ATOMS: atom_id res chain seq x y z
N MET A 1 3.11 -17.80 31.57
CA MET A 1 2.30 -16.57 31.40
C MET A 1 1.45 -16.78 30.17
N ALA A 2 0.13 -16.93 30.34
CA ALA A 2 -0.79 -17.17 29.24
C ALA A 2 -0.94 -15.85 28.46
N GLN A 3 -0.25 -15.77 27.32
CA GLN A 3 -0.26 -14.59 26.46
C GLN A 3 -1.60 -14.58 25.73
N SER A 4 -2.43 -13.59 26.01
CA SER A 4 -3.70 -13.40 25.31
C SER A 4 -3.41 -13.15 23.83
N GLN A 5 -3.57 -14.17 22.98
CA GLN A 5 -3.67 -13.97 21.54
C GLN A 5 -4.83 -13.01 21.32
N HIS A 6 -4.53 -11.78 20.91
CA HIS A 6 -5.57 -10.82 20.58
C HIS A 6 -6.36 -11.33 19.37
N ASP A 7 -7.69 -11.26 19.44
CA ASP A 7 -8.61 -11.79 18.42
C ASP A 7 -8.28 -11.33 16.99
N PHE A 8 -7.74 -10.12 16.83
CA PHE A 8 -7.32 -9.60 15.52
C PHE A 8 -6.17 -10.42 14.90
N GLN A 9 -5.23 -10.93 15.70
CA GLN A 9 -4.13 -11.75 15.20
C GLN A 9 -4.63 -13.09 14.69
N VAL A 10 -5.65 -13.66 15.34
CA VAL A 10 -6.28 -14.90 14.89
C VAL A 10 -6.92 -14.70 13.52
N PHE A 11 -7.57 -13.56 13.29
CA PHE A 11 -8.13 -13.22 11.99
C PHE A 11 -7.07 -13.15 10.88
N PHE A 12 -5.91 -12.54 11.14
CA PHE A 12 -4.82 -12.40 10.16
C PHE A 12 -4.04 -13.70 9.89
N LYS A 13 -4.18 -14.72 10.76
CA LYS A 13 -3.59 -16.05 10.54
C LYS A 13 -4.41 -16.97 9.67
N LEU A 14 -5.71 -16.70 9.55
CA LEU A 14 -6.63 -17.51 8.76
C LEU A 14 -6.22 -17.45 7.28
N ALA A 15 -6.22 -18.60 6.60
CA ALA A 15 -5.94 -18.68 5.17
C ALA A 15 -6.91 -17.83 4.35
N GLU A 16 -8.11 -17.64 4.89
CA GLU A 16 -9.16 -16.74 4.46
C GLU A 16 -8.64 -15.30 4.26
N SER A 17 -7.76 -14.81 5.13
CA SER A 17 -7.17 -13.47 4.98
C SER A 17 -6.28 -13.37 3.73
N ALA A 18 -5.52 -14.41 3.42
CA ALA A 18 -4.73 -14.50 2.19
C ALA A 18 -5.62 -14.59 0.94
N TYR A 19 -6.73 -15.34 0.99
CA TYR A 19 -7.69 -15.40 -0.12
C TYR A 19 -8.39 -14.06 -0.36
N ILE A 20 -8.80 -13.36 0.71
CA ILE A 20 -9.35 -12.00 0.62
C ILE A 20 -8.30 -11.05 0.04
N GLY A 21 -7.04 -11.19 0.46
CA GLY A 21 -5.95 -10.38 -0.05
C GLY A 21 -5.71 -10.58 -1.55
N LEU A 22 -5.70 -11.83 -2.01
CA LEU A 22 -5.61 -12.17 -3.44
C LEU A 22 -6.80 -11.61 -4.22
N PHE A 23 -8.01 -11.72 -3.67
CA PHE A 23 -9.20 -11.15 -4.26
C PHE A 23 -9.08 -9.63 -4.44
N PHE A 24 -8.62 -8.90 -3.42
CA PHE A 24 -8.40 -7.45 -3.53
C PHE A 24 -7.33 -7.08 -4.54
N ILE A 25 -6.24 -7.84 -4.64
CA ILE A 25 -5.21 -7.61 -5.68
C ILE A 25 -5.80 -7.85 -7.08
N ALA A 26 -6.60 -8.91 -7.26
CA ALA A 26 -7.25 -9.20 -8.53
C ALA A 26 -8.24 -8.09 -8.93
N VAL A 27 -9.07 -7.64 -7.98
CA VAL A 27 -10.01 -6.52 -8.18
C VAL A 27 -9.25 -5.23 -8.49
N ALA A 28 -8.14 -4.94 -7.81
CA ALA A 28 -7.29 -3.78 -8.10
C ALA A 28 -6.69 -3.84 -9.51
N GLY A 29 -6.26 -5.03 -9.95
CA GLY A 29 -5.75 -5.26 -11.31
C GLY A 29 -6.83 -5.01 -12.37
N LEU A 30 -8.03 -5.57 -12.18
CA LEU A 30 -9.18 -5.34 -13.06
C LEU A 30 -9.60 -3.85 -13.06
N ALA A 31 -9.65 -3.23 -11.88
CA ALA A 31 -9.95 -1.82 -11.73
C ALA A 31 -8.92 -0.93 -12.42
N SER A 32 -7.66 -1.36 -12.53
CA SER A 32 -6.60 -0.63 -13.23
C SER A 32 -6.85 -0.50 -14.73
N VAL A 33 -7.55 -1.47 -15.35
CA VAL A 33 -8.00 -1.39 -16.74
C VAL A 33 -9.13 -0.36 -16.92
N ILE A 34 -9.93 -0.14 -15.86
CA ILE A 34 -11.06 0.77 -15.89
C ILE A 34 -10.59 2.21 -15.60
N LYS A 35 -10.56 3.05 -16.64
CA LYS A 35 -10.13 4.46 -16.56
C LYS A 35 -11.00 5.34 -15.65
N LYS A 36 -12.23 4.94 -15.36
CA LYS A 36 -13.19 5.72 -14.54
C LYS A 36 -12.98 5.60 -13.02
N ILE A 37 -12.21 4.61 -12.57
CA ILE A 37 -12.02 4.38 -11.14
C ILE A 37 -10.91 5.32 -10.64
N PRO A 38 -11.13 6.05 -9.52
CA PRO A 38 -10.11 6.90 -8.92
C PRO A 38 -8.83 6.12 -8.60
N VAL A 39 -7.68 6.76 -8.79
CA VAL A 39 -6.38 6.13 -8.49
C VAL A 39 -6.27 5.71 -7.02
N GLY A 40 -6.89 6.49 -6.12
CA GLY A 40 -6.98 6.19 -4.68
C GLY A 40 -7.55 4.82 -4.38
N PHE A 41 -8.73 4.53 -4.94
CA PHE A 41 -9.42 3.28 -4.67
C PHE A 41 -8.62 2.05 -5.16
N LYS A 42 -7.94 2.17 -6.31
CA LYS A 42 -7.10 1.10 -6.86
C LYS A 42 -5.91 0.80 -5.95
N PHE A 43 -5.25 1.86 -5.49
CA PHE A 43 -4.10 1.75 -4.60
C PHE A 43 -4.51 1.17 -3.25
N ASP A 44 -5.60 1.67 -2.65
CA ASP A 44 -6.07 1.18 -1.34
C ASP A 44 -6.43 -0.30 -1.39
N LEU A 45 -7.12 -0.76 -2.44
CA LEU A 45 -7.41 -2.18 -2.66
C LEU A 45 -6.13 -3.01 -2.78
N PHE A 46 -5.18 -2.57 -3.60
CA PHE A 46 -3.93 -3.29 -3.79
C PHE A 46 -3.09 -3.34 -2.50
N ALA A 47 -2.93 -2.21 -1.82
CA ALA A 47 -2.18 -2.11 -0.58
C ALA A 47 -2.82 -2.99 0.50
N THR A 48 -4.14 -2.90 0.69
CA THR A 48 -4.87 -3.74 1.64
C THR A 48 -4.69 -5.22 1.31
N GLY A 49 -4.81 -5.60 0.03
CA GLY A 49 -4.65 -6.98 -0.38
C GLY A 49 -3.25 -7.53 -0.13
N THR A 50 -2.21 -6.75 -0.43
CA THR A 50 -0.81 -7.15 -0.17
C THR A 50 -0.49 -7.21 1.32
N VAL A 51 -1.04 -6.31 2.14
CA VAL A 51 -0.86 -6.32 3.60
C VAL A 51 -1.47 -7.60 4.19
N LEU A 52 -2.67 -7.99 3.75
CA LEU A 52 -3.32 -9.22 4.22
C LEU A 52 -2.48 -10.47 3.90
N ILE A 53 -1.97 -10.57 2.67
CA ILE A 53 -1.09 -11.68 2.29
C ILE A 53 0.22 -11.66 3.07
N TRP A 54 0.78 -10.46 3.30
CA TRP A 54 1.98 -10.29 4.10
C TRP A 54 1.76 -10.80 5.52
N PHE A 55 0.68 -10.38 6.18
CA PHE A 55 0.33 -10.83 7.52
C PHE A 55 0.22 -12.35 7.61
N TYR A 56 -0.61 -12.96 6.76
CA TYR A 56 -0.79 -14.42 6.73
C TYR A 56 0.53 -15.17 6.54
N ARG A 57 1.33 -14.75 5.55
CA ARG A 57 2.58 -15.46 5.24
C ARG A 57 3.59 -15.32 6.36
N TRP A 58 3.80 -14.11 6.85
CA TRP A 58 4.85 -13.82 7.83
C TRP A 58 4.57 -14.47 9.18
N HIS A 59 3.29 -14.71 9.49
CA HIS A 59 2.88 -15.48 10.65
C HIS A 59 3.39 -16.93 10.64
N ASN A 60 3.67 -17.51 9.46
CA ASN A 60 4.24 -18.85 9.37
C ASN A 60 5.75 -18.90 9.63
N TYR A 61 6.44 -17.75 9.60
CA TYR A 61 7.90 -17.67 9.74
C TYR A 61 8.35 -17.06 11.08
N TYR A 62 7.52 -16.22 11.69
CA TYR A 62 7.83 -15.51 12.92
C TYR A 62 6.89 -15.93 14.04
N ARG A 63 7.35 -15.79 15.28
CA ARG A 63 6.53 -16.04 16.46
C ARG A 63 5.38 -15.03 16.54
N ASP A 64 4.25 -15.47 17.07
CA ASP A 64 3.03 -14.66 17.25
C ASP A 64 3.24 -13.35 18.01
N ASP A 65 4.21 -13.35 18.92
CA ASP A 65 4.57 -12.24 19.79
C ASP A 65 5.57 -11.26 19.14
N ALA A 66 5.97 -11.51 17.90
CA ALA A 66 6.90 -10.64 17.21
C ALA A 66 6.34 -9.20 17.10
N PRO A 67 7.14 -8.18 17.45
CA PRO A 67 6.67 -6.80 17.55
C PRO A 67 6.16 -6.26 16.22
N MET A 68 6.61 -6.82 15.10
CA MET A 68 6.16 -6.45 13.75
C MET A 68 4.65 -6.60 13.55
N PHE A 69 4.02 -7.61 14.15
CA PHE A 69 2.57 -7.83 14.01
C PHE A 69 1.73 -6.80 14.77
N TYR A 70 2.35 -6.08 15.72
CA TYR A 70 1.73 -4.99 16.46
C TYR A 70 2.10 -3.63 15.88
N LEU A 71 3.37 -3.41 15.54
CA LEU A 71 3.88 -2.11 15.09
C LEU A 71 3.57 -1.81 13.63
N PHE A 72 3.60 -2.80 12.74
CA PHE A 72 3.42 -2.55 11.30
C PHE A 72 1.99 -2.12 10.91
N PRO A 73 0.90 -2.62 11.52
CA PRO A 73 -0.42 -2.05 11.30
C PRO A 73 -0.46 -0.56 11.60
N PHE A 74 0.08 -0.13 12.76
CA PHE A 74 0.16 1.29 13.10
C PHE A 74 1.03 2.06 12.11
N PHE A 75 2.18 1.50 11.72
CA PHE A 75 3.03 2.10 10.71
C PHE A 75 2.27 2.33 9.39
N PHE A 76 1.55 1.33 8.86
CA PHE A 76 0.78 1.48 7.64
C PHE A 76 -0.37 2.48 7.77
N VAL A 77 -1.10 2.47 8.90
CA VAL A 77 -2.18 3.44 9.15
C VAL A 77 -1.64 4.87 9.24
N ILE A 78 -0.55 5.08 9.97
CA ILE A 78 0.10 6.39 10.11
C ILE A 78 0.63 6.87 8.76
N LEU A 79 1.27 5.98 7.99
CA LEU A 79 1.77 6.29 6.67
C LEU A 79 0.63 6.74 5.75
N THR A 80 -0.49 6.01 5.73
CA THR A 80 -1.71 6.39 4.99
C THR A 80 -2.30 7.72 5.44
N ALA A 81 -2.41 7.94 6.74
CA ALA A 81 -2.92 9.19 7.28
C ALA A 81 -2.03 10.38 6.88
N ILE A 82 -0.70 10.26 7.02
CA ILE A 82 0.26 11.31 6.66
C ILE A 82 0.20 11.59 5.16
N SER A 83 0.27 10.54 4.33
CA SER A 83 0.21 10.68 2.87
C SER A 83 -1.06 11.39 2.41
N SER A 84 -2.21 11.01 2.98
CA SER A 84 -3.50 11.63 2.66
C SER A 84 -3.60 13.08 3.16
N LEU A 85 -3.29 13.33 4.43
CA LEU A 85 -3.47 14.65 5.06
C LEU A 85 -2.47 15.69 4.54
N VAL A 86 -1.21 15.32 4.40
CA VAL A 86 -0.13 16.26 4.06
C VAL A 86 -0.12 16.56 2.57
N PHE A 87 -0.29 15.55 1.72
CA PHE A 87 -0.10 15.72 0.27
C PHE A 87 -1.40 15.78 -0.49
N VAL A 88 -2.33 14.83 -0.26
CA VAL A 88 -3.59 14.78 -1.03
C VAL A 88 -4.51 15.93 -0.63
N ASN A 89 -4.67 16.20 0.67
CA ASN A 89 -5.60 17.22 1.14
C ASN A 89 -5.07 18.66 0.93
N ARG A 90 -3.75 18.86 0.99
CA ARG A 90 -3.12 20.18 0.75
C ARG A 90 -2.71 20.44 -0.70
N ARG A 91 -3.07 19.56 -1.65
CA ARG A 91 -2.81 19.76 -3.09
C ARG A 91 -3.18 21.15 -3.63
N HIS A 92 -4.22 21.78 -3.05
CA HIS A 92 -4.72 23.09 -3.47
C HIS A 92 -3.79 24.25 -3.07
N ARG A 93 -2.80 24.00 -2.19
CA ARG A 93 -1.81 24.98 -1.75
C ARG A 93 -0.48 24.85 -2.48
N PHE A 94 -0.36 23.94 -3.45
CA PHE A 94 0.87 23.78 -4.20
C PHE A 94 1.02 24.91 -5.21
N ASP A 95 2.21 25.51 -5.22
CA ASP A 95 2.58 26.54 -6.17
C ASP A 95 2.75 25.94 -7.58
N GLN A 96 2.67 26.76 -8.61
CA GLN A 96 2.79 26.32 -10.00
C GLN A 96 4.13 25.64 -10.28
N GLU A 97 5.23 26.13 -9.70
CA GLU A 97 6.56 25.51 -9.82
C GLU A 97 6.58 24.10 -9.22
N THR A 98 5.90 23.89 -8.09
CA THR A 98 5.79 22.57 -7.44
C THR A 98 4.99 21.60 -8.32
N ILE A 99 3.90 22.08 -8.93
CA ILE A 99 3.07 21.29 -9.84
C ILE A 99 3.86 20.89 -11.09
N GLN A 100 4.65 21.80 -11.66
CA GLN A 100 5.49 21.52 -12.83
C GLN A 100 6.59 20.50 -12.53
N ALA A 101 7.24 20.62 -11.37
CA ALA A 101 8.20 19.62 -10.89
C ALA A 101 7.52 18.24 -10.71
N LEU A 102 6.35 18.18 -10.08
CA LEU A 102 5.60 16.93 -9.92
C LEU A 102 5.27 16.28 -11.27
N HIS A 103 4.85 17.08 -12.25
CA HIS A 103 4.55 16.60 -13.61
C HIS A 103 5.79 15.96 -14.25
N TYR A 104 6.94 16.64 -14.16
CA TYR A 104 8.22 16.14 -14.69
C TYR A 104 8.59 14.79 -14.09
N TYR A 105 8.52 14.65 -12.76
CA TYR A 105 8.81 13.40 -12.07
C TYR A 105 7.79 12.30 -12.38
N SER A 106 6.50 12.62 -12.42
CA SER A 106 5.45 11.63 -12.67
C SER A 106 5.54 11.05 -14.08
N ASP A 107 5.87 11.86 -15.10
CA ASP A 107 6.01 11.39 -16.47
C ASP A 107 7.19 10.42 -16.65
N HIS A 108 8.34 10.72 -16.03
CA HIS A 108 9.48 9.80 -16.04
C HIS A 108 9.19 8.51 -15.24
N LEU A 109 8.37 8.61 -14.19
CA LEU A 109 8.01 7.49 -13.32
C LEU A 109 6.87 6.61 -13.85
N LYS A 110 6.20 6.97 -14.96
CA LYS A 110 5.10 6.15 -15.54
C LYS A 110 5.58 4.76 -15.97
N PHE A 111 6.79 4.66 -16.53
CA PHE A 111 7.35 3.39 -17.00
C PHE A 111 7.66 2.42 -15.84
N TYR A 112 7.96 2.95 -14.66
CA TYR A 112 8.31 2.18 -13.47
C TYR A 112 7.11 1.66 -12.69
N ASN A 113 5.87 2.04 -13.06
CA ASN A 113 4.71 1.71 -12.24
C ASN A 113 4.50 0.19 -12.13
N ILE A 114 4.53 -0.52 -13.27
CA ILE A 114 4.40 -1.99 -13.28
C ILE A 114 5.53 -2.64 -12.48
N PHE A 115 6.75 -2.11 -12.56
CA PHE A 115 7.89 -2.60 -11.79
C PHE A 115 7.71 -2.43 -10.29
N ILE A 116 7.15 -1.30 -9.82
CA ILE A 116 6.89 -1.08 -8.38
C ILE A 116 5.80 -2.05 -7.89
N PHE A 117 4.70 -2.22 -8.62
CA PHE A 117 3.66 -3.20 -8.27
C PHE A 117 4.23 -4.63 -8.23
N ALA A 118 5.03 -5.01 -9.23
CA ALA A 118 5.71 -6.30 -9.26
C ALA A 118 6.71 -6.46 -8.11
N ALA A 119 7.45 -5.41 -7.76
CA ALA A 119 8.38 -5.42 -6.64
C ALA A 119 7.67 -5.60 -5.29
N VAL A 120 6.50 -4.97 -5.09
CA VAL A 120 5.68 -5.19 -3.89
C VAL A 120 5.24 -6.65 -3.81
N ILE A 121 4.71 -7.22 -4.90
CA ILE A 121 4.31 -8.64 -4.93
C ILE A 121 5.53 -9.53 -4.65
N ALA A 122 6.65 -9.32 -5.36
CA ALA A 122 7.87 -10.09 -5.17
C ALA A 122 8.37 -10.02 -3.72
N SER A 123 8.31 -8.85 -3.09
CA SER A 123 8.74 -8.66 -1.70
C SER A 123 7.92 -9.47 -0.69
N LEU A 124 6.68 -9.86 -1.01
CA LEU A 124 5.90 -10.79 -0.20
C LEU A 124 6.54 -12.19 -0.13
N PHE A 125 7.30 -12.57 -1.16
CA PHE A 125 7.99 -13.87 -1.27
C PHE A 125 9.42 -13.84 -0.74
N LEU A 126 10.00 -12.67 -0.48
CA LEU A 126 11.34 -12.54 0.10
C LEU A 126 11.32 -12.67 1.63
N THR A 127 11.10 -13.89 2.11
CA THR A 127 11.06 -14.19 3.56
C THR A 127 12.38 -13.95 4.27
N ASN A 128 13.50 -13.98 3.53
CA ASN A 128 14.85 -13.69 4.05
C ASN A 128 15.08 -12.20 4.33
N HIS A 129 14.25 -11.30 3.81
CA HIS A 129 14.42 -9.84 3.92
C HIS A 129 13.13 -9.18 4.38
N PHE A 130 12.92 -9.12 5.70
CA PHE A 130 11.65 -8.62 6.25
C PHE A 130 11.32 -7.16 5.98
N ILE A 131 12.36 -6.35 5.79
CA ILE A 131 12.23 -4.94 5.49
C ILE A 131 11.83 -4.71 4.02
N ALA A 132 11.97 -5.72 3.15
CA ALA A 132 11.69 -5.60 1.72
C ALA A 132 10.25 -5.14 1.46
N TYR A 133 9.26 -5.74 2.15
CA TYR A 133 7.86 -5.37 1.96
C TYR A 133 7.53 -3.96 2.48
N PRO A 134 7.87 -3.57 3.73
CA PRO A 134 7.70 -2.20 4.20
C PRO A 134 8.36 -1.16 3.30
N VAL A 135 9.52 -1.44 2.73
CA VAL A 135 10.21 -0.50 1.83
C VAL A 135 9.48 -0.38 0.49
N THR A 136 9.10 -1.49 -0.14
CA THR A 136 8.44 -1.45 -1.45
C THR A 136 7.05 -0.81 -1.36
N ILE A 137 6.31 -1.04 -0.27
CA ILE A 137 4.99 -0.42 -0.09
C ILE A 137 5.11 1.09 0.17
N VAL A 138 6.15 1.56 0.87
CA VAL A 138 6.43 3.00 1.01
C VAL A 138 6.76 3.64 -0.35
N LEU A 139 7.53 2.95 -1.20
CA LEU A 139 7.81 3.43 -2.56
C LEU A 139 6.55 3.51 -3.42
N LEU A 140 5.69 2.49 -3.35
CA LEU A 140 4.39 2.49 -4.02
C LEU A 140 3.52 3.65 -3.52
N MET A 141 3.53 3.90 -2.22
CA MET A 141 2.77 4.96 -1.58
C MET A 141 3.23 6.36 -1.95
N LEU A 142 4.54 6.57 -2.01
CA LEU A 142 5.12 7.82 -2.50
C LEU A 142 4.70 8.06 -3.95
N ARG A 143 4.77 7.03 -4.80
CA ARG A 143 4.30 7.11 -6.18
C ARG A 143 2.81 7.43 -6.28
N PHE A 144 1.99 6.81 -5.43
CA PHE A 144 0.56 7.04 -5.33
C PHE A 144 0.27 8.50 -5.00
N VAL A 145 0.92 9.03 -3.97
CA VAL A 145 0.81 10.45 -3.58
C VAL A 145 1.14 11.37 -4.77
N LEU A 146 2.27 11.13 -5.46
CA LEU A 146 2.64 11.91 -6.65
C LEU A 146 1.55 11.83 -7.74
N SER A 147 0.97 10.66 -7.96
CA SER A 147 -0.09 10.49 -8.96
C SER A 147 -1.38 11.21 -8.58
N SER A 148 -1.79 11.13 -7.30
CA SER A 148 -3.02 11.75 -6.80
C SER A 148 -2.93 13.28 -6.74
N CYS A 149 -1.75 13.83 -6.48
CA CYS A 149 -1.52 15.28 -6.55
C CYS A 149 -1.69 15.85 -7.97
N LEU A 150 -1.44 15.03 -9.01
CA LEU A 150 -1.53 15.41 -10.41
C LEU A 150 -2.87 15.08 -11.07
N GLU A 151 -3.71 14.27 -10.41
CA GLU A 151 -5.04 13.94 -10.92
C GLU A 151 -5.90 15.21 -10.89
N PRO A 152 -6.47 15.67 -12.02
CA PRO A 152 -7.19 16.94 -12.08
C PRO A 152 -8.31 16.97 -11.04
N TYR A 153 -8.42 18.08 -10.30
CA TYR A 153 -9.42 18.26 -9.25
C TYR A 153 -10.80 18.24 -9.90
N LYS A 154 -11.42 17.07 -9.97
CA LYS A 154 -12.78 16.95 -10.46
C LYS A 154 -13.68 17.31 -9.28
N HIS A 155 -14.07 18.59 -9.21
CA HIS A 155 -15.18 19.05 -8.38
C HIS A 155 -16.32 18.05 -8.55
N ARG A 156 -16.72 17.43 -7.44
CA ARG A 156 -18.04 16.83 -7.31
C ARG A 156 -18.96 17.88 -6.72
#